data_AF-A0A368JM87-F1
#
_entry.id   AF-A0A368JM87-F1
#
_cell.length_a   1.000
_cell.length_b   1.000
_cell.length_c   1.000
_cell.angle_alpha   90.00
_cell.angle_beta   90.00
_cell.angle_gamma   90.00
#
_symmetry.space_group_name_H-M   'P 1'
#
loop_
_entity.id
_entity.type
_entity.pdbx_description
1 polymer ?
#
loop_
_entity_poly.entity_id
_entity_poly.type
_entity_poly.pdbx_seq_one_letter_code
_entity_poly.pdbx_strand_id
1 'polypeptide(L)'
;MPKLAIYKTLVFFLYAYDLSERMHVHVSNTKSRKGKSAKIWLDTLEVFEQGSLTSKEINTEVKLLEKYGPQIAKRITEFATEGKINVLHLS
;
A
#
# COMPACT_ATOMS: atom_id res chain seq x y z
N MET A 1 2.74 6.97 9.81
CA MET A 1 2.60 5.89 8.82
C MET A 1 1.33 5.10 9.11
N PRO A 2 0.15 5.59 8.69
CA PRO A 2 -1.07 4.81 8.78
C PRO A 2 -0.99 3.51 7.95
N LYS A 3 -1.38 2.39 8.55
CA LYS A 3 -1.54 1.10 7.85
C LYS A 3 -2.91 1.07 7.17
N LEU A 4 -2.93 0.88 5.86
CA LEU A 4 -4.16 0.83 5.07
C LEU A 4 -4.73 -0.58 5.02
N ALA A 5 -3.86 -1.56 4.75
CA ALA A 5 -4.24 -2.95 4.61
C ALA A 5 -3.10 -3.90 4.99
N ILE A 6 -3.45 -5.14 5.31
CA ILE A 6 -2.52 -6.23 5.62
C ILE A 6 -2.93 -7.48 4.87
N TYR A 7 -1.98 -8.12 4.18
CA TYR A 7 -2.13 -9.44 3.59
C TYR A 7 -0.94 -10.31 3.98
N LYS A 8 -1.15 -11.32 4.82
CA LYS A 8 -0.08 -12.17 5.36
C LYS A 8 1.04 -11.31 5.98
N THR A 9 2.20 -11.25 5.33
CA THR A 9 3.35 -10.45 5.78
C THR A 9 3.53 -9.14 5.00
N LEU A 10 2.68 -8.88 4.00
CA LEU A 10 2.66 -7.62 3.26
C LEU A 10 1.80 -6.61 4.02
N VAL A 11 2.36 -5.43 4.25
CA VAL A 11 1.69 -4.30 4.90
C VAL A 11 1.65 -3.15 3.92
N PHE A 12 0.44 -2.71 3.62
CA PHE A 12 0.13 -1.56 2.77
C PHE A 12 -0.04 -0.33 3.65
N PHE A 13 0.61 0.77 3.32
CA PHE A 13 0.61 1.99 4.12
C PHE A 13 0.85 3.22 3.28
N LEU A 14 0.72 4.39 3.91
CA LEU A 14 1.02 5.69 3.33
C LEU A 14 1.81 6.53 4.34
N TYR A 15 2.62 7.47 3.89
CA TYR A 15 3.12 8.54 4.74
C TYR A 15 2.20 9.77 4.66
N ALA A 16 2.02 10.49 5.77
CA ALA A 16 1.10 11.63 5.77
C ALA A 16 1.52 12.74 4.79
N TYR A 17 2.82 12.91 4.54
CA TYR A 17 3.34 13.87 3.57
C TYR A 17 3.11 13.44 2.11
N ASP A 18 2.78 12.17 1.84
CA ASP A 18 2.46 11.67 0.49
C ASP A 18 1.06 12.12 0.02
N LEU A 19 0.24 12.68 0.91
CA LEU A 19 -1.16 13.05 0.60
C LEU A 19 -1.29 14.12 -0.50
N SER A 20 -0.24 14.91 -0.76
CA SER A 20 -0.20 15.88 -1.86
C SER A 20 0.33 15.28 -3.17
N GLU A 21 0.83 14.06 -3.16
CA GLU A 21 1.33 13.38 -4.36
C GLU A 21 0.20 12.67 -5.11
N ARG A 22 0.51 12.18 -6.32
CA ARG A 22 -0.36 11.23 -7.03
C ARG A 22 -0.69 10.05 -6.11
N MET A 23 -1.95 9.64 -6.09
CA MET A 23 -2.42 8.62 -5.16
C MET A 23 -1.66 7.30 -5.36
N HIS A 24 -0.99 6.85 -4.31
CA HIS A 24 -0.16 5.66 -4.32
C HIS A 24 -0.24 4.93 -2.99
N VAL A 25 0.36 3.75 -2.96
CA VAL A 25 0.52 2.95 -1.76
C VAL A 25 1.96 2.50 -1.62
N HIS A 26 2.46 2.51 -0.39
CA HIS A 26 3.71 1.86 -0.04
C HIS A 26 3.42 0.45 0.44
N VAL A 27 4.24 -0.52 0.02
CA VAL A 27 4.12 -1.91 0.48
C VAL A 27 5.44 -2.40 1.03
N SER A 28 5.40 -3.02 2.20
CA SER A 28 6.59 -3.62 2.82
C SER A 28 6.29 -5.04 3.27
N ASN A 29 7.32 -5.90 3.24
CA ASN A 29 7.24 -7.22 3.83
C ASN A 29 7.83 -7.20 5.25
N THR A 30 7.01 -7.53 6.25
CA THR A 30 7.41 -7.58 7.67
C THR A 30 8.50 -8.61 7.97
N LYS A 31 8.72 -9.58 7.08
CA LYS A 31 9.85 -10.52 7.19
C LYS A 31 11.20 -9.86 6.94
N SER A 32 11.24 -8.71 6.26
CA SER A 32 12.47 -7.96 5.97
C SER A 32 12.56 -6.71 6.84
N ARG A 33 13.23 -6.82 8.00
CA ARG A 33 13.35 -5.72 8.98
C ARG A 33 14.02 -4.44 8.45
N LYS A 34 14.82 -4.53 7.38
CA LYS A 34 15.51 -3.40 6.73
C LYS A 34 15.10 -3.21 5.27
N GLY A 35 14.02 -3.85 4.83
CA GLY A 35 13.57 -3.78 3.45
C GLY A 35 13.05 -2.39 3.10
N LYS A 36 13.45 -1.88 1.94
CA LYS A 36 12.81 -0.70 1.33
C LYS A 36 11.40 -1.09 0.89
N SER A 37 10.43 -0.21 1.12
CA SER A 37 9.07 -0.41 0.63
C SER A 37 9.02 -0.26 -0.89
N ALA A 38 8.10 -1.00 -1.52
CA ALA A 38 7.66 -0.70 -2.86
C ALA A 38 6.71 0.51 -2.85
N LYS A 39 6.64 1.24 -3.96
CA LYS A 39 5.70 2.34 -4.22
C LYS A 39 4.95 2.04 -5.51
N ILE A 40 3.63 1.97 -5.43
CA ILE A 40 2.74 1.63 -6.56
C ILE A 40 1.66 2.68 -6.71
N TRP A 41 1.47 3.18 -7.94
CA TRP A 41 0.37 4.10 -8.27
C TRP A 41 -0.97 3.36 -8.24
N LEU A 42 -1.98 3.91 -7.56
CA LEU A 42 -3.28 3.20 -7.40
C LEU A 42 -4.17 3.25 -8.65
N ASP A 43 -3.94 4.20 -9.56
CA ASP A 43 -4.71 4.39 -10.79
C ASP A 43 -4.21 3.53 -11.96
N THR A 44 -2.89 3.37 -12.11
CA THR A 44 -2.30 2.53 -13.17
C THR A 44 -1.79 1.18 -12.69
N LEU A 45 -1.64 0.99 -11.38
CA LEU A 45 -0.99 -0.18 -10.75
C LEU A 45 0.46 -0.38 -11.21
N GLU A 46 1.05 0.65 -11.79
CA GLU A 46 2.45 0.67 -12.19
C GLU A 46 3.34 0.78 -10.95
N VAL A 47 4.37 -0.07 -10.92
CA VAL A 47 5.36 -0.09 -9.85
C VAL A 47 6.38 1.01 -10.11
N PHE A 48 6.28 2.11 -9.37
CA PHE A 48 7.23 3.21 -9.45
C PHE A 48 8.58 2.82 -8.83
N GLU A 49 8.52 2.17 -7.65
CA GLU A 49 9.70 1.61 -6.99
C GLU A 49 9.37 0.22 -6.46
N GLN A 50 10.20 -0.78 -6.77
CA GLN A 50 10.03 -2.14 -6.27
C GLN A 50 10.53 -2.32 -4.82
N GLY A 51 11.45 -1.45 -4.37
CA GLY A 51 12.06 -1.57 -3.05
C GLY A 51 12.81 -2.90 -2.86
N SER A 52 12.54 -3.58 -1.76
CA SER A 52 13.14 -4.88 -1.42
C SER A 52 12.21 -6.07 -1.66
N LEU A 53 11.07 -5.86 -2.30
CA LEU A 53 10.15 -6.94 -2.63
C LEU A 53 10.68 -7.76 -3.81
N THR A 54 10.44 -9.06 -3.77
CA THR A 54 10.69 -9.97 -4.88
C THR A 54 9.64 -9.78 -5.96
N SER A 55 9.94 -10.15 -7.21
CA SER A 55 8.97 -10.08 -8.31
C SER A 55 7.69 -10.88 -8.02
N LYS A 56 7.78 -11.97 -7.24
CA LYS A 56 6.61 -12.75 -6.82
C LYS A 56 5.71 -11.97 -5.85
N GLU A 57 6.31 -11.21 -4.95
CA GLU A 57 5.58 -10.34 -4.02
C GLU A 57 4.96 -9.16 -4.75
N ILE A 58 5.69 -8.51 -5.65
CA ILE A 58 5.16 -7.47 -6.56
C ILE A 58 3.93 -7.98 -7.33
N ASN A 59 4.03 -9.15 -7.95
CA ASN A 59 2.89 -9.73 -8.66
C ASN A 59 1.71 -10.06 -7.74
N THR A 60 1.97 -10.35 -6.47
CA THR A 60 0.92 -10.63 -5.49
C THR A 60 0.22 -9.35 -5.07
N GLU A 61 0.97 -8.29 -4.76
CA GLU A 61 0.38 -7.02 -4.35
C GLU A 61 -0.33 -6.31 -5.49
N VAL A 62 0.18 -6.34 -6.73
CA VAL A 62 -0.54 -5.80 -7.89
C VAL A 62 -1.93 -6.44 -8.01
N LYS A 63 -2.04 -7.78 -7.90
CA LYS A 63 -3.34 -8.47 -7.89
C LYS A 63 -4.24 -8.08 -6.71
N LEU A 64 -3.66 -7.83 -5.54
CA LEU A 64 -4.42 -7.35 -4.38
C LEU A 64 -4.92 -5.93 -4.62
N LEU A 65 -4.13 -5.07 -5.26
CA LEU A 65 -4.51 -3.71 -5.62
C LEU A 65 -5.53 -3.67 -6.75
N GLU A 66 -5.48 -4.59 -7.72
CA GLU A 66 -6.54 -4.77 -8.72
C GLU A 66 -7.87 -5.09 -8.05
N LYS A 67 -7.86 -6.00 -7.06
CA LYS A 67 -9.08 -6.47 -6.39
C LYS A 67 -9.62 -5.49 -5.33
N TYR A 68 -8.72 -4.88 -4.57
CA TYR A 68 -9.06 -4.11 -3.37
C TYR A 68 -8.66 -2.62 -3.45
N GLY A 69 -8.12 -2.17 -4.58
CA GLY A 69 -7.69 -0.80 -4.83
C GLY A 69 -8.73 0.26 -4.45
N PRO A 70 -10.02 0.12 -4.83
CA PRO A 70 -11.05 1.09 -4.44
C PRO A 70 -11.23 1.21 -2.93
N GLN A 71 -11.08 0.11 -2.19
CA GLN A 71 -11.23 0.11 -0.73
C GLN A 71 -10.00 0.73 -0.07
N ILE A 72 -8.81 0.46 -0.59
CA ILE A 72 -7.55 1.08 -0.14
C ILE A 72 -7.56 2.59 -0.42
N ALA A 73 -8.00 3.01 -1.61
CA ALA A 73 -8.17 4.42 -1.95
C ALA A 73 -9.16 5.12 -0.99
N LYS A 74 -10.29 4.46 -0.69
CA LYS A 74 -11.24 4.97 0.32
C LYS A 74 -10.58 5.20 1.67
N ARG A 75 -9.70 4.29 2.13
CA ARG A 75 -8.95 4.47 3.40
C ARG A 75 -7.98 5.63 3.36
N ILE A 76 -7.33 5.88 2.22
CA ILE A 76 -6.46 7.05 2.05
C ILE A 76 -7.29 8.33 2.17
N THR A 77 -8.45 8.38 1.52
CA THR A 77 -9.37 9.54 1.62
C THR A 77 -9.87 9.74 3.05
N GLU A 78 -10.34 8.67 3.72
CA GLU A 78 -10.78 8.73 5.13
C GLU A 78 -9.68 9.28 6.05
N PHE A 79 -8.43 8.86 5.83
CA PHE A 79 -7.29 9.40 6.59
C PHE A 79 -7.04 10.88 6.31
N ALA A 80 -7.10 11.28 5.04
CA ALA A 80 -6.88 12.67 4.64
C ALA A 80 -7.94 13.60 5.24
N THR A 81 -9.19 13.15 5.37
CA THR A 81 -10.31 13.98 5.85
C THR A 81 -10.54 13.91 7.35
N GLU A 82 -10.43 12.73 7.96
CA GLU A 82 -10.82 12.47 9.36
C GLU A 82 -9.64 12.16 10.27
N GLY A 83 -8.44 11.95 9.72
CA GLY A 83 -7.24 11.54 10.48
C GLY A 83 -7.34 10.14 11.09
N LYS A 84 -8.38 9.37 10.78
CA LYS A 84 -8.63 8.01 11.30
C LYS A 84 -8.48 6.98 10.20
N ILE A 85 -7.96 5.80 10.56
CA ILE A 85 -7.86 4.66 9.65
C ILE A 85 -8.23 3.37 10.38
N ASN A 86 -9.06 2.56 9.72
CA ASN A 86 -9.30 1.18 10.10
C ASN A 86 -8.57 0.27 9.11
N VAL A 87 -7.65 -0.55 9.63
CA VAL A 87 -6.80 -1.43 8.81
C VAL A 87 -7.65 -2.52 8.16
N LEU A 88 -7.53 -2.67 6.84
CA LEU A 88 -8.17 -3.77 6.11
C LEU A 88 -7.35 -5.06 6.25
N HIS A 89 -7.98 -6.13 6.70
CA HIS A 89 -7.38 -7.46 6.68
C HIS A 89 -7.83 -8.17 5.40
N LEU A 90 -6.91 -8.32 4.45
CA LEU A 90 -7.20 -8.92 3.15
C LEU A 90 -7.12 -10.45 3.24
N SER A 91 -8.08 -11.12 2.59
CA SER A 91 -8.21 -12.59 2.50
C SER A 91 -7.64 -13.14 1.20
#